data_AF-A0ABD5IZQ8-F1
#
_entry.id   AF-A0ABD5IZQ8-F1
#
_cell.length_a   1.000
_cell.length_b   1.000
_cell.length_c   1.000
_cell.angle_alpha   90.00
_cell.angle_beta   90.00
_cell.angle_gamma   90.00
#
_symmetry.space_group_name_H-M   'P 1'
#
loop_
_entity.id
_entity.type
_entity.pdbx_description
1 polymer ?
#
loop_
_entity_poly.entity_id
_entity_poly.type
_entity_poly.pdbx_seq_one_letter_code
_entity_poly.pdbx_strand_id
1 'polypeptide(L)'
;MQKYLIFFVVFIAVFTMLQLVSGLFLTLLYTPKISWEKAATLPSHVELVGPNPLFSMAVSLISCGIAAWCTKWLVARMGRMKK
;
A
#
# COMPACT_ATOMS: atom_id res chain seq x y z
N MET A 1 -2.61 17.27 19.74
CA MET A 1 -1.71 17.10 18.58
C MET A 1 -0.99 15.74 18.56
N GLN A 2 -0.40 15.27 19.66
CA GLN A 2 0.37 14.01 19.70
C GLN A 2 -0.39 12.76 19.18
N LYS A 3 -1.69 12.65 19.42
CA LYS A 3 -2.53 11.53 18.94
C LYS A 3 -2.60 11.44 17.41
N TYR A 4 -2.56 12.59 16.72
CA TYR A 4 -2.59 12.65 15.26
C TYR A 4 -1.23 12.31 14.64
N LEU A 5 -0.13 12.68 15.31
CA LEU A 5 1.21 12.26 14.89
C LEU A 5 1.38 10.74 14.99
N ILE A 6 0.87 10.14 16.07
CA ILE A 6 0.88 8.67 16.22
C ILE A 6 0.06 8.02 15.10
N PHE A 7 -1.13 8.55 14.81
CA PHE A 7 -1.93 8.07 13.69
C PHE A 7 -1.16 8.13 12.36
N PHE A 8 -0.53 9.27 12.07
CA PHE A 8 0.20 9.48 10.82
C PHE A 8 1.36 8.48 10.64
N VAL A 9 2.15 8.28 11.69
CA VAL A 9 3.28 7.32 11.66
C VAL A 9 2.77 5.90 11.47
N VAL A 10 1.72 5.51 12.20
CA VAL A 10 1.10 4.17 12.07
C VAL A 10 0.51 3.98 10.67
N PHE A 11 -0.15 5.01 10.13
CA PHE A 11 -0.72 4.96 8.77
C PHE A 11 0.34 4.75 7.71
N ILE A 12 1.45 5.49 7.75
CA ILE A 12 2.56 5.31 6.81
C ILE A 12 3.10 3.89 6.90
N ALA A 13 3.37 3.40 8.12
CA ALA A 13 3.93 2.07 8.31
C ALA A 13 3.02 0.97 7.75
N VAL A 14 1.72 1.02 8.07
CA VAL A 14 0.73 0.04 7.57
C VAL A 14 0.56 0.17 6.05
N PHE A 15 0.48 1.39 5.53
CA PHE A 15 0.32 1.63 4.10
C PHE A 15 1.49 1.09 3.29
N THR A 16 2.72 1.37 3.71
CA THR A 16 3.93 0.86 3.06
C THR A 16 3.97 -0.67 3.09
N MET A 17 3.67 -1.29 4.23
CA MET A 17 3.64 -2.75 4.34
C MET A 17 2.58 -3.37 3.42
N LEU A 18 1.38 -2.79 3.38
CA LEU A 18 0.30 -3.29 2.52
C LEU A 18 0.67 -3.13 1.04
N GLN A 19 1.28 -2.01 0.65
CA GLN A 19 1.73 -1.77 -0.72
C GLN A 19 2.84 -2.76 -1.14
N LEU A 20 3.78 -3.09 -0.25
CA LEU A 20 4.83 -4.09 -0.51
C LEU A 20 4.24 -5.49 -0.71
N VAL A 21 3.34 -5.91 0.18
CA VAL A 21 2.67 -7.22 0.09
C VAL A 21 1.82 -7.30 -1.18
N SER A 22 1.05 -6.25 -1.49
CA SER A 22 0.28 -6.14 -2.72
C SER A 22 1.17 -6.20 -3.97
N GLY A 23 2.29 -5.48 -3.96
CA GLY A 23 3.27 -5.50 -5.05
C GLY A 23 3.85 -6.89 -5.27
N LEU A 24 4.25 -7.58 -4.20
CA LEU A 24 4.74 -8.95 -4.26
C LEU A 24 3.68 -9.90 -4.84
N PHE A 25 2.44 -9.80 -4.37
CA PHE A 25 1.34 -10.64 -4.87
C PHE A 25 1.08 -10.41 -6.36
N LEU A 26 1.08 -9.15 -6.80
CA LEU A 26 0.99 -8.79 -8.21
C LEU A 26 2.15 -9.38 -9.02
N THR A 27 3.39 -9.33 -8.52
CA THR A 27 4.53 -9.93 -9.23
C THR A 27 4.46 -11.44 -9.33
N LEU A 28 3.93 -12.13 -8.32
CA LEU A 28 3.75 -13.58 -8.34
C LEU A 28 2.66 -14.02 -9.32
N LEU A 29 1.58 -13.24 -9.44
CA LEU A 29 0.48 -13.53 -10.36
C LEU A 29 0.70 -12.98 -11.77
N TYR A 30 1.63 -12.04 -11.93
CA TYR A 30 1.97 -11.48 -13.21
C TYR A 30 2.87 -12.44 -13.99
N THR A 31 2.27 -13.18 -14.92
CA THR A 31 3.04 -13.94 -15.92
C THR A 31 3.30 -13.04 -17.13
N PRO A 32 4.56 -12.64 -17.41
CA PRO A 32 4.85 -11.84 -18.58
C PRO A 32 4.60 -12.67 -19.85
N LYS A 33 3.60 -12.29 -20.65
CA LYS A 33 3.38 -12.87 -21.98
C LYS A 33 4.35 -12.23 -22.97
N ILE A 34 5.55 -12.77 -23.08
CA ILE A 34 6.54 -12.36 -24.08
C ILE A 34 6.18 -13.04 -25.40
N SER A 35 5.54 -12.29 -26.31
CA SER A 35 5.34 -12.73 -27.70
C SER A 35 6.52 -12.21 -28.53
N TRP A 36 7.43 -13.11 -28.90
CA TRP A 36 8.60 -12.78 -29.73
C TRP A 36 8.23 -12.21 -31.10
N GLU A 37 7.07 -12.60 -31.65
CA GLU A 37 6.53 -12.01 -32.90
C GLU A 37 6.11 -10.54 -32.76
N LYS A 38 5.66 -10.13 -31.56
CA LYS A 38 5.37 -8.72 -31.27
C LYS A 38 6.62 -7.95 -30.85
N ALA A 39 7.64 -8.62 -30.33
CA ALA A 39 8.89 -7.96 -29.89
C ALA A 39 9.63 -7.24 -31.03
N ALA A 40 9.52 -7.71 -32.27
CA ALA A 40 10.13 -7.07 -33.45
C ALA A 40 9.40 -5.80 -33.92
N THR A 41 8.12 -5.63 -33.55
CA THR A 41 7.29 -4.45 -33.87
C THR A 41 6.98 -3.60 -32.63
N LEU A 42 7.61 -3.93 -31.50
CA LEU A 42 7.38 -3.22 -30.25
C LEU A 42 7.93 -1.78 -30.36
N PRO A 43 7.11 -0.76 -30.09
CA PRO A 43 7.61 0.60 -30.07
C PRO A 43 8.76 0.77 -29.08
N SER A 44 9.74 1.61 -29.40
CA SER A 44 10.90 1.93 -28.52
C SER A 44 10.51 2.68 -27.24
N HIS A 45 9.22 2.90 -27.02
CA HIS A 45 8.63 3.53 -25.86
C HIS A 45 7.88 2.47 -25.06
N VAL A 46 8.34 2.26 -23.82
CA VAL A 46 7.60 1.49 -22.83
C VAL A 46 6.37 2.30 -22.47
N GLU A 47 5.19 1.85 -22.90
CA GLU A 47 3.94 2.35 -22.31
C GLU A 47 3.93 1.91 -20.84
N LEU A 48 4.29 2.84 -19.96
CA LEU A 48 4.04 2.71 -18.53
C LEU A 48 2.52 2.65 -18.37
N VAL A 49 1.95 1.45 -18.44
CA VAL A 49 0.56 1.22 -18.02
C VAL A 49 0.49 1.69 -16.58
N GLY A 50 -0.08 2.89 -16.42
CA GLY A 50 -0.06 3.61 -15.16
C GLY A 50 -0.71 2.77 -14.05
N PRO A 51 -0.25 2.89 -12.80
CA PRO A 51 -0.84 2.15 -11.69
C PRO A 51 -2.34 2.38 -11.64
N ASN A 52 -3.12 1.30 -11.55
CA ASN A 52 -4.57 1.41 -11.48
C ASN A 52 -4.95 2.23 -10.23
N PRO A 53 -5.58 3.42 -10.40
CA PRO A 53 -5.84 4.33 -9.29
C PRO A 53 -6.84 3.71 -8.29
N LEU A 54 -7.74 2.85 -8.75
CA LEU A 54 -8.71 2.17 -7.90
C LEU A 54 -8.02 1.21 -6.92
N PHE A 55 -6.98 0.51 -7.38
CA PHE A 55 -6.21 -0.40 -6.53
C PHE A 55 -5.49 0.37 -5.42
N SER A 56 -4.80 1.45 -5.78
CA SER A 56 -4.11 2.31 -4.80
C SER A 56 -5.08 2.95 -3.81
N MET A 57 -6.29 3.33 -4.26
CA MET A 57 -7.34 3.86 -3.39
C MET A 57 -7.90 2.81 -2.42
N ALA A 58 -8.09 1.56 -2.87
CA ALA A 58 -8.51 0.48 -1.99
C ALA A 58 -7.48 0.19 -0.89
N VAL A 59 -6.20 0.13 -1.25
CA VAL A 59 -5.09 -0.08 -0.29
C VAL A 59 -5.02 1.06 0.73
N SER A 60 -5.19 2.32 0.30
CA SER A 60 -5.14 3.47 1.20
C SER A 60 -6.31 3.51 2.19
N LEU A 61 -7.53 3.15 1.75
CA LEU A 61 -8.71 3.06 2.61
C LEU A 61 -8.57 1.95 3.67
N ILE A 62 -8.08 0.77 3.26
CA ILE A 62 -7.83 -0.35 4.18
C ILE A 62 -6.76 0.04 5.20
N SER A 63 -5.65 0.64 4.75
CA SER A 63 -4.60 1.14 5.64
C SER A 63 -5.12 2.17 6.63
N CYS A 64 -5.98 3.10 6.18
CA CYS A 64 -6.59 4.11 7.04
C CYS A 64 -7.43 3.48 8.16
N GLY A 65 -8.25 2.48 7.83
CA GLY A 65 -9.04 1.74 8.81
C GLY A 65 -8.18 1.03 9.87
N ILE A 66 -7.15 0.32 9.43
CA ILE A 66 -6.20 -0.39 10.31
C ILE A 66 -5.45 0.61 11.20
N ALA A 67 -4.95 1.71 10.63
CA ALA A 67 -4.22 2.73 11.36
C ALA A 67 -5.08 3.42 12.42
N ALA A 68 -6.35 3.69 12.11
CA ALA A 68 -7.30 4.27 13.07
C ALA A 68 -7.53 3.33 14.24
N TRP A 69 -7.70 2.03 13.96
CA TRP A 69 -7.85 1.00 14.99
C TRP A 69 -6.61 0.87 15.88
N CYS A 70 -5.43 0.70 15.28
CA CYS A 70 -4.14 0.60 15.98
C CYS A 70 -3.85 1.83 16.84
N THR A 71 -4.14 3.03 16.32
CA THR A 71 -3.91 4.27 17.06
C THR A 71 -4.84 4.39 18.26
N LYS A 72 -6.13 4.06 18.12
CA LYS A 72 -7.06 4.02 19.25
C LYS A 72 -6.56 3.06 20.34
N TRP A 73 -6.10 1.88 19.95
CA TRP A 73 -5.57 0.88 20.89
C TRP A 73 -4.30 1.36 21.61
N LEU A 74 -3.33 1.92 20.87
CA LEU A 74 -2.08 2.48 21.42
C LEU A 74 -2.35 3.63 22.40
N VAL A 75 -3.20 4.58 22.03
CA VAL A 75 -3.55 5.72 22.88
C VAL A 75 -4.27 5.25 24.15
N ALA A 76 -5.20 4.29 24.05
CA ALA A 76 -5.87 3.72 25.21
C ALA A 76 -4.88 3.01 26.16
N ARG A 77 -3.89 2.30 25.61
CA ARG A 77 -2.85 1.63 26.38
C ARG A 77 -1.95 2.62 27.13
N MET A 78 -1.49 3.68 26.46
CA MET A 78 -0.67 4.72 27.10
C MET A 78 -1.41 5.46 28.22
N GLY A 79 -2.74 5.61 28.11
CA GLY A 79 -3.56 6.20 29.17
C GLY A 79 -3.66 5.34 30.43
N ARG A 80 -3.55 4.00 30.31
CA ARG A 80 -3.56 3.09 31.46
C ARG A 80 -2.24 3.02 32.23
N MET A 81 -1.10 3.31 31.58
CA MET A 81 0.22 3.27 32.24
C MET A 81 0.53 4.54 33.06
N LYS A 82 -0.29 5.59 32.93
CA LYS A 82 -0.17 6.84 33.69
C LYS A 82 -1.05 6.88 34.95
N LYS A 83 -1.88 5.85 35.16
CA LYS A 83 -2.65 5.63 36.40
C LYS A 83 -1.89 4.63 37.27
#